data_AF-A0A4V0E3E2-F1
#
_entry.id   AF-A0A4V0E3E2-F1
#
_cell.length_a   1.000
_cell.length_b   1.000
_cell.length_c   1.000
_cell.angle_alpha   90.00
_cell.angle_beta   90.00
_cell.angle_gamma   90.00
#
_symmetry.space_group_name_H-M   'P 1'
#
loop_
_entity.id
_entity.type
_entity.pdbx_description
1 polymer ?
#
loop_
_entity_poly.entity_id
_entity_poly.type
_entity_poly.pdbx_seq_one_letter_code
_entity_poly.pdbx_strand_id
1 'polypeptide(L)'
;MIKKSEVTGFLSFFKFPKPFIYDEKYKSLSNHAKLLYMLLFGRLELSIKNGWHDRDGNVFQYYTNEQLMVDLNSSEKTIIKFKKELKDVGLLKEVRQGNNLPNRIYISAVDGTVNSTVSELEILQSGTVKTTVSELEFLQTNKTDNNEIDNNNKLSICSEVINYLNSKAKKNFKVNTASHQKFIKARLKEGYVLEDFKKVVDIMVAKWKGTEYEQYLQPQTLFGNKMDNYLNHPMPKRSTILTSTVDERLGF
;
A
#
# COMPACT_ATOMS: atom_id res chain seq x y z
N MET A 1 9.26 -7.66 30.38
CA MET A 1 8.36 -6.49 30.44
C MET A 1 8.70 -5.57 29.27
N ILE A 2 7.71 -5.03 28.56
CA ILE A 2 7.94 -4.13 27.42
C ILE A 2 8.61 -2.85 27.94
N LYS A 3 9.74 -2.45 27.36
CA LYS A 3 10.43 -1.21 27.71
C LYS A 3 9.74 -0.03 27.05
N LYS A 4 9.71 1.13 27.72
CA LYS A 4 9.13 2.38 27.21
C LYS A 4 9.62 2.74 25.79
N SER A 5 10.88 2.43 25.49
CA SER A 5 11.53 2.68 24.19
C SER A 5 11.06 1.78 23.05
N GLU A 6 10.38 0.67 23.35
CA GLU A 6 9.98 -0.34 22.36
C GLU A 6 8.46 -0.36 22.15
N VAL A 7 7.70 0.42 22.94
CA VAL A 7 6.23 0.37 22.98
C VAL A 7 5.62 0.62 21.60
N THR A 8 6.10 1.61 20.84
CA THR A 8 5.52 1.99 19.54
C THR A 8 5.57 0.85 18.52
N GLY A 9 6.65 0.06 18.49
CA GLY A 9 6.77 -1.11 17.62
C GLY A 9 5.80 -2.25 17.95
N PHE A 10 5.24 -2.27 19.16
CA PHE A 10 4.28 -3.28 19.61
C PHE A 10 2.81 -2.83 19.51
N LEU A 11 2.50 -1.61 19.05
CA LEU A 11 1.14 -1.07 19.03
C LEU A 11 0.25 -1.57 17.87
N SER A 12 0.70 -2.56 17.09
CA SER A 12 -0.12 -3.18 16.05
C SER A 12 -1.11 -4.17 16.67
N PHE A 13 -2.34 -3.69 16.93
CA PHE A 13 -3.40 -4.48 17.54
C PHE A 13 -4.66 -4.49 16.69
N PHE A 14 -5.40 -5.59 16.78
CA PHE A 14 -6.75 -5.67 16.24
C PHE A 14 -7.76 -5.01 17.19
N LYS A 15 -8.66 -4.19 16.65
CA LYS A 15 -9.80 -3.63 17.41
C LYS A 15 -10.81 -4.76 17.69
N PHE A 16 -11.06 -5.05 18.97
CA PHE A 16 -12.08 -6.04 19.39
C PHE A 16 -13.45 -5.36 19.55
N PRO A 17 -14.50 -5.76 18.80
CA PRO A 17 -15.82 -5.16 18.95
C PRO A 17 -16.48 -5.53 20.29
N LYS A 18 -16.83 -4.53 21.10
CA LYS A 18 -17.54 -4.72 22.39
C LYS A 18 -18.82 -5.56 22.27
N PRO A 19 -19.66 -5.43 21.22
CA PRO A 19 -20.87 -6.25 21.07
C PRO A 19 -20.62 -7.77 21.08
N PHE A 20 -19.42 -8.24 20.73
CA PHE A 20 -19.07 -9.67 20.82
C PHE A 20 -19.07 -10.23 22.25
N ILE A 21 -19.08 -9.37 23.26
CA ILE A 21 -19.15 -9.75 24.67
C ILE A 21 -20.60 -9.69 25.20
N TYR A 22 -21.32 -8.61 24.85
CA TYR A 22 -22.57 -8.26 25.54
C TYR A 22 -23.84 -8.55 24.73
N ASP A 23 -23.76 -8.56 23.40
CA ASP A 23 -24.92 -8.77 22.53
C ASP A 23 -25.17 -10.26 22.31
N GLU A 24 -26.36 -10.74 22.69
CA GLU A 24 -26.77 -12.13 22.55
C GLU A 24 -26.71 -12.64 21.10
N LYS A 25 -26.86 -11.76 20.11
CA LYS A 25 -26.71 -12.09 18.68
C LYS A 25 -25.31 -12.59 18.34
N TYR A 26 -24.27 -12.01 18.98
CA TYR A 26 -22.86 -12.30 18.66
C TYR A 26 -22.15 -13.10 19.75
N LYS A 27 -22.75 -13.22 20.94
CA LYS A 27 -22.18 -13.93 22.09
C LYS A 27 -21.89 -15.39 21.80
N SER A 28 -22.75 -16.04 21.00
CA SER A 28 -22.65 -17.44 20.58
C SER A 28 -21.53 -17.73 19.56
N LEU A 29 -20.93 -16.69 18.96
CA LEU A 29 -19.81 -16.87 18.03
C LEU A 29 -18.60 -17.45 18.75
N SER A 30 -17.92 -18.39 18.07
CA SER A 30 -16.64 -18.89 18.56
C SER A 30 -15.58 -17.79 18.59
N ASN A 31 -14.61 -17.90 19.50
CA ASN A 31 -13.51 -16.94 19.60
C ASN A 31 -12.71 -16.80 18.30
N HIS A 32 -12.57 -17.88 17.53
CA HIS A 32 -11.89 -17.84 16.25
C HIS A 32 -12.75 -17.21 15.14
N ALA A 33 -14.07 -17.34 15.18
CA ALA A 33 -14.95 -16.56 14.30
C ALA A 33 -14.86 -15.04 14.62
N LYS A 34 -14.80 -14.69 15.91
CA LYS A 34 -14.55 -13.30 16.35
C LYS A 34 -13.18 -12.79 15.86
N LEU A 35 -12.13 -13.62 15.95
CA LEU A 35 -10.80 -13.29 15.44
C LEU A 35 -10.79 -13.13 13.91
N LEU A 36 -11.48 -14.02 13.18
CA LEU A 36 -11.67 -13.91 11.74
C LEU A 36 -12.32 -12.57 11.37
N TYR A 37 -13.39 -12.18 12.08
CA TYR A 37 -14.02 -10.89 11.87
C TYR A 37 -13.03 -9.74 12.09
N MET A 38 -12.27 -9.75 13.19
CA MET A 38 -11.29 -8.70 13.51
C MET A 38 -10.19 -8.58 12.46
N LEU A 39 -9.70 -9.73 11.96
CA LEU A 39 -8.70 -9.82 10.89
C LEU A 39 -9.24 -9.23 9.58
N LEU A 40 -10.46 -9.57 9.20
CA LEU A 40 -11.09 -9.04 7.98
C LEU A 40 -11.36 -7.54 8.13
N PHE A 41 -11.86 -7.10 9.29
CA PHE A 41 -12.17 -5.70 9.57
C PHE A 41 -10.91 -4.81 9.49
N GLY A 42 -9.79 -5.27 10.05
CA GLY A 42 -8.50 -4.56 9.95
C GLY A 42 -7.97 -4.41 8.52
N ARG A 43 -8.50 -5.19 7.56
CA ARG A 43 -8.13 -5.13 6.14
C ARG A 43 -9.06 -4.26 5.30
N LEU A 44 -10.11 -3.68 5.88
CA LEU A 44 -11.03 -2.80 5.14
C LEU A 44 -10.31 -1.57 4.58
N GLU A 45 -9.34 -1.02 5.30
CA GLU A 45 -8.52 0.09 4.81
C GLU A 45 -7.81 -0.24 3.50
N LEU A 46 -7.28 -1.46 3.38
CA LEU A 46 -6.63 -1.94 2.16
C LEU A 46 -7.64 -2.02 1.02
N SER A 47 -8.86 -2.46 1.30
CA SER A 47 -9.94 -2.56 0.31
C SER A 47 -10.36 -1.19 -0.20
N ILE A 48 -10.48 -0.19 0.68
CA ILE A 48 -10.74 1.20 0.31
C ILE A 48 -9.60 1.76 -0.53
N LYS A 49 -8.35 1.59 -0.08
CA LYS A 49 -7.15 2.04 -0.81
C LYS A 49 -7.06 1.43 -2.22
N ASN A 50 -7.49 0.18 -2.37
CA ASN A 50 -7.50 -0.54 -3.65
C ASN A 50 -8.73 -0.24 -4.52
N GLY A 51 -9.66 0.59 -4.06
CA GLY A 51 -10.91 0.87 -4.77
C GLY A 51 -11.83 -0.35 -4.89
N TRP A 52 -11.74 -1.31 -3.95
CA TRP A 52 -12.58 -2.50 -3.94
C TRP A 52 -13.94 -2.21 -3.30
N HIS A 53 -14.82 -1.63 -4.11
CA HIS A 53 -16.22 -1.40 -3.78
C HIS A 53 -17.10 -1.76 -4.97
N ASP A 54 -18.34 -2.17 -4.71
CA ASP A 54 -19.32 -2.39 -5.76
C ASP A 54 -20.04 -1.09 -6.16
N ARG A 55 -21.04 -1.22 -7.04
CA ARG A 55 -21.79 -0.08 -7.60
C ARG A 55 -22.57 0.70 -6.54
N ASP A 56 -22.90 0.04 -5.44
CA ASP A 56 -23.65 0.63 -4.33
C ASP A 56 -22.69 1.22 -3.28
N GLY A 57 -21.38 1.18 -3.53
CA GLY A 57 -20.34 1.67 -2.63
C GLY A 57 -19.99 0.68 -1.51
N ASN A 58 -20.51 -0.55 -1.53
CA ASN A 58 -20.18 -1.53 -0.50
C ASN A 58 -18.78 -2.07 -0.72
N VAL A 59 -17.94 -1.93 0.30
CA VAL A 59 -16.55 -2.39 0.28
C VAL A 59 -16.52 -3.91 0.35
N PHE A 60 -15.71 -4.52 -0.51
CA PHE A 60 -15.43 -5.96 -0.49
C PHE A 60 -13.93 -6.21 -0.43
N GLN A 61 -13.56 -7.42 -0.02
CA GLN A 61 -12.17 -7.87 -0.02
C GLN A 61 -12.02 -9.26 -0.64
N TYR A 62 -10.84 -9.52 -1.17
CA TYR A 62 -10.43 -10.85 -1.59
C TYR A 62 -9.56 -11.49 -0.52
N TYR A 63 -9.95 -12.68 -0.09
CA TYR A 63 -9.20 -13.45 0.89
C TYR A 63 -9.52 -14.94 0.75
N THR A 64 -8.56 -15.71 0.25
CA THR A 64 -8.80 -17.13 -0.05
C THR A 64 -8.88 -17.96 1.22
N ASN A 65 -9.46 -19.16 1.11
CA ASN A 65 -9.44 -20.09 2.23
C ASN A 65 -8.01 -20.44 2.63
N GLU A 66 -7.07 -20.59 1.68
CA GLU A 66 -5.69 -20.92 2.01
C GLU A 66 -5.01 -19.79 2.81
N GLN A 67 -5.23 -18.53 2.41
CA GLN A 67 -4.70 -17.38 3.16
C GLN A 67 -5.23 -17.35 4.59
N LEU A 68 -6.54 -17.60 4.74
CA LEU A 68 -7.17 -17.69 6.05
C LEU A 68 -6.64 -18.84 6.91
N MET A 69 -6.33 -19.99 6.29
CA MET A 69 -5.74 -21.12 6.99
C MET A 69 -4.35 -20.78 7.53
N VAL A 70 -3.54 -20.05 6.75
CA VAL A 70 -2.21 -19.59 7.18
C VAL A 70 -2.34 -18.59 8.32
N ASP A 71 -3.13 -17.53 8.13
CA ASP A 71 -3.20 -16.41 9.08
C ASP A 71 -3.90 -16.77 10.39
N LEU A 72 -4.86 -17.71 10.37
CA LEU A 72 -5.54 -18.21 11.57
C LEU A 72 -5.00 -19.58 12.03
N ASN A 73 -3.92 -20.08 11.41
CA ASN A 73 -3.31 -21.39 11.68
C ASN A 73 -4.35 -22.51 11.89
N SER A 74 -5.29 -22.63 10.95
CA SER A 74 -6.48 -23.46 11.09
C SER A 74 -6.72 -24.30 9.84
N SER A 75 -7.34 -25.47 10.01
CA SER A 75 -7.71 -26.31 8.86
C SER A 75 -8.78 -25.66 7.99
N GLU A 76 -8.86 -26.03 6.71
CA GLU A 76 -9.87 -25.49 5.80
C GLU A 76 -11.30 -25.70 6.32
N LYS A 77 -11.60 -26.90 6.85
CA LYS A 77 -12.90 -27.22 7.46
C LYS A 77 -13.25 -26.25 8.59
N THR A 78 -12.24 -25.90 9.38
CA THR A 78 -12.37 -24.96 10.49
C THR A 78 -12.62 -23.53 10.00
N ILE A 79 -11.93 -23.09 8.95
CA ILE A 79 -12.19 -21.79 8.31
C ILE A 79 -13.60 -21.71 7.74
N ILE A 80 -14.05 -22.75 7.04
CA ILE A 80 -15.41 -22.83 6.48
C ILE A 80 -16.44 -22.74 7.61
N LYS A 81 -16.19 -23.40 8.75
CA LYS A 81 -17.05 -23.30 9.94
C LYS A 81 -17.11 -21.87 10.47
N PHE A 82 -15.99 -21.18 10.64
CA PHE A 82 -15.96 -19.79 11.14
C PHE A 82 -16.66 -18.82 10.19
N LYS A 83 -16.45 -18.97 8.87
CA LYS A 83 -17.17 -18.21 7.85
C LYS A 83 -18.68 -18.44 7.94
N LYS A 84 -19.10 -19.69 8.14
CA LYS A 84 -20.51 -20.04 8.33
C LYS A 84 -21.09 -19.37 9.58
N GLU A 85 -20.40 -19.44 10.72
CA GLU A 85 -20.83 -18.77 11.96
C GLU A 85 -21.05 -17.27 11.74
N LEU A 86 -20.11 -16.57 11.09
CA LEU A 86 -20.24 -15.14 10.80
C LEU A 86 -21.37 -14.85 9.79
N LYS A 87 -21.59 -15.73 8.83
CA LYS A 87 -22.68 -15.61 7.85
C LYS A 87 -24.05 -15.79 8.51
N ASP A 88 -24.18 -16.76 9.41
CA ASP A 88 -25.42 -17.09 10.11
C ASP A 88 -25.91 -15.92 10.98
N VAL A 89 -24.99 -15.10 11.52
CA VAL A 89 -25.31 -13.88 12.28
C VAL A 89 -25.33 -12.59 11.42
N GLY A 90 -25.12 -12.70 10.11
CA GLY A 90 -25.18 -11.57 9.16
C GLY A 90 -23.95 -10.66 9.12
N LEU A 91 -22.82 -11.08 9.71
CA LEU A 91 -21.57 -10.29 9.71
C LEU A 91 -20.69 -10.53 8.49
N LEU A 92 -20.90 -11.63 7.76
CA LEU A 92 -20.12 -11.97 6.58
C LEU A 92 -21.02 -12.39 5.42
N LYS A 93 -20.77 -11.85 4.24
CA LYS A 93 -21.42 -12.25 3.00
C LYS A 93 -20.37 -12.55 1.93
N GLU A 94 -20.45 -13.73 1.32
CA GLU A 94 -19.63 -14.09 0.16
C GLU A 94 -20.47 -14.08 -1.11
N VAL A 95 -19.96 -13.42 -2.15
CA VAL A 95 -20.59 -13.36 -3.48
C VAL A 95 -19.66 -14.00 -4.50
N ARG A 96 -20.15 -15.04 -5.18
CA ARG A 96 -19.44 -15.69 -6.30
C ARG A 96 -19.45 -14.78 -7.52
N GLN A 97 -18.30 -14.67 -8.19
CA GLN A 97 -18.14 -13.80 -9.36
C GLN A 97 -18.13 -14.54 -10.71
N GLY A 98 -18.15 -15.87 -10.69
CA GLY A 98 -18.02 -16.71 -11.88
C GLY A 98 -16.94 -17.77 -11.67
N ASN A 99 -16.66 -18.55 -12.71
CA ASN A 99 -15.64 -19.59 -12.65
C ASN A 99 -14.23 -18.96 -12.61
N ASN A 100 -13.33 -19.53 -11.81
CA ASN A 100 -11.95 -19.07 -11.59
C ASN A 100 -11.78 -17.66 -11.01
N LEU A 101 -12.85 -16.97 -10.62
CA LEU A 101 -12.75 -15.69 -9.91
C LEU A 101 -12.90 -15.89 -8.40
N PRO A 102 -12.07 -15.22 -7.58
CA PRO A 102 -12.23 -15.28 -6.14
C PRO A 102 -13.57 -14.72 -5.70
N ASN A 103 -14.11 -15.25 -4.60
CA ASN A 103 -15.34 -14.71 -4.01
C ASN A 103 -15.08 -13.30 -3.46
N ARG A 104 -16.03 -12.40 -3.65
CA ARG A 104 -16.07 -11.12 -2.92
C ARG A 104 -16.56 -11.37 -1.51
N ILE A 105 -15.77 -11.00 -0.52
CA ILE A 105 -16.13 -11.08 0.89
C ILE A 105 -16.52 -9.69 1.35
N TYR A 106 -17.74 -9.56 1.86
CA TYR A 106 -18.29 -8.36 2.48
C TYR A 106 -18.40 -8.57 3.98
N ILE A 107 -18.06 -7.54 4.75
CA ILE A 107 -18.16 -7.54 6.21
C ILE A 107 -19.13 -6.46 6.66
N SER A 108 -20.07 -6.84 7.51
CA SER A 108 -21.04 -5.91 8.10
C SER A 108 -20.50 -5.38 9.42
N ALA A 109 -20.80 -4.13 9.75
CA ALA A 109 -20.52 -3.61 11.08
C ALA A 109 -21.44 -4.27 12.12
N VAL A 110 -20.94 -4.50 13.34
CA VAL A 110 -21.77 -4.98 14.45
C VAL A 110 -22.67 -3.86 14.98
N ASP A 111 -23.88 -4.22 15.38
CA ASP A 111 -24.88 -3.28 15.91
C ASP A 111 -24.30 -2.49 17.10
N GLY A 112 -24.41 -1.16 17.05
CA GLY A 112 -23.85 -0.25 18.07
C GLY A 112 -22.43 0.28 17.81
N THR A 113 -21.76 -0.10 16.71
CA THR A 113 -20.46 0.52 16.31
C THR A 113 -20.60 1.92 15.70
N VAL A 114 -21.79 2.26 15.21
CA VAL A 114 -22.07 3.50 14.47
C VAL A 114 -21.86 4.76 15.32
N ASN A 115 -22.00 4.66 16.64
CA ASN A 115 -21.92 5.84 17.52
C ASN A 115 -20.48 6.25 17.90
N SER A 116 -19.47 5.40 17.66
CA SER A 116 -18.05 5.76 17.92
C SER A 116 -17.27 6.06 16.65
N THR A 117 -17.64 5.48 15.50
CA THR A 117 -16.89 5.64 14.25
C THR A 117 -17.21 6.93 13.52
N VAL A 118 -18.43 7.49 13.66
CA VAL A 118 -18.75 8.81 13.06
C VAL A 118 -17.84 9.89 13.66
N SER A 119 -17.63 9.87 14.98
CA SER A 119 -16.67 10.78 15.63
C SER A 119 -15.20 10.48 15.27
N GLU A 120 -14.82 9.20 15.10
CA GLU A 120 -13.44 8.83 14.71
C GLU A 120 -13.13 9.18 13.23
N LEU A 121 -14.16 9.20 12.36
CA LEU A 121 -14.07 9.60 10.94
C LEU A 121 -14.14 11.13 10.75
N GLU A 122 -14.89 11.85 11.59
CA GLU A 122 -14.97 13.31 11.59
C GLU A 122 -13.65 13.97 12.04
N ILE A 123 -12.91 13.36 12.96
CA ILE A 123 -11.59 13.85 13.42
C ILE A 123 -10.55 13.87 12.27
N LEU A 124 -10.74 13.09 11.21
CA LEU A 124 -9.85 13.09 10.03
C LEU A 124 -10.13 14.26 9.06
N GLN A 125 -11.29 14.91 9.15
CA GLN A 125 -11.71 15.95 8.21
C GLN A 125 -11.64 17.38 8.77
N SER A 126 -11.39 17.57 10.07
CA SER A 126 -11.31 18.91 10.66
C SER A 126 -10.37 18.99 11.87
N GLY A 127 -9.15 19.49 11.64
CA GLY A 127 -8.39 20.24 12.65
C GLY A 127 -7.30 19.49 13.43
N THR A 128 -6.07 19.62 12.95
CA THR A 128 -4.80 19.81 13.68
C THR A 128 -4.77 19.45 15.18
N VAL A 129 -4.24 18.26 15.51
CA VAL A 129 -3.20 18.10 16.55
C VAL A 129 -2.19 17.04 16.08
N LYS A 130 -0.92 17.44 16.06
CA LYS A 130 0.24 16.59 15.80
C LYS A 130 0.34 15.49 16.85
N THR A 131 0.46 14.23 16.42
CA THR A 131 1.49 13.21 16.79
C THR A 131 0.91 11.81 16.48
N THR A 132 1.74 10.93 15.91
CA THR A 132 1.54 9.47 15.67
C THR A 132 0.71 8.98 14.46
N VAL A 133 0.91 9.54 13.26
CA VAL A 133 0.45 8.91 11.98
C VAL A 133 1.64 8.42 11.13
N SER A 134 2.84 8.29 11.69
CA SER A 134 4.07 8.06 10.90
C SER A 134 4.82 6.77 11.20
N GLU A 135 4.20 5.74 11.78
CA GLU A 135 4.93 4.53 12.18
C GLU A 135 4.11 3.25 11.95
N LEU A 136 3.72 2.99 10.70
CA LEU A 136 3.16 1.69 10.27
C LEU A 136 3.85 1.16 9.00
N GLU A 137 5.08 1.60 8.78
CA GLU A 137 5.96 1.13 7.71
C GLU A 137 7.15 0.36 8.29
N PHE A 138 6.98 -0.89 8.74
CA PHE A 138 7.98 -1.96 8.56
C PHE A 138 7.51 -3.33 9.09
N LEU A 139 7.76 -4.38 8.29
CA LEU A 139 7.80 -5.84 8.60
C LEU A 139 6.44 -6.56 8.76
N GLN A 140 6.13 -7.68 8.10
CA GLN A 140 6.90 -8.65 7.32
C GLN A 140 5.93 -9.34 6.34
N THR A 141 6.33 -9.41 5.08
CA THR A 141 5.72 -10.22 4.03
C THR A 141 6.09 -11.69 4.21
N ASN A 142 5.14 -12.62 4.05
CA ASN A 142 5.43 -13.94 3.47
C ASN A 142 4.20 -14.63 2.86
N LYS A 143 4.30 -14.82 1.53
CA LYS A 143 3.86 -15.95 0.67
C LYS A 143 2.37 -16.18 0.38
N THR A 144 1.97 -15.82 -0.85
CA THR A 144 1.27 -16.76 -1.77
C THR A 144 1.43 -16.32 -3.24
N ASP A 145 1.58 -17.30 -4.13
CA ASP A 145 1.84 -17.19 -5.58
C ASP A 145 0.78 -16.43 -6.39
N ASN A 146 1.03 -15.79 -7.55
CA ASN A 146 2.16 -15.01 -8.06
C ASN A 146 1.83 -14.36 -9.44
N ASN A 147 0.64 -14.57 -10.02
CA ASN A 147 0.35 -14.06 -11.38
C ASN A 147 -0.62 -12.86 -11.45
N GLU A 148 -1.54 -12.69 -10.49
CA GLU A 148 -2.48 -11.54 -10.48
C GLU A 148 -2.11 -10.46 -9.44
N ILE A 149 -1.61 -10.86 -8.28
CA ILE A 149 -1.13 -9.95 -7.22
C ILE A 149 0.13 -9.20 -7.67
N ASP A 150 1.00 -9.86 -8.43
CA ASP A 150 2.22 -9.27 -8.96
C ASP A 150 1.90 -8.16 -9.98
N ASN A 151 0.84 -8.29 -10.78
CA ASN A 151 0.43 -7.24 -11.71
C ASN A 151 -0.13 -6.01 -10.99
N ASN A 152 -0.95 -6.18 -9.95
CA ASN A 152 -1.53 -5.06 -9.19
C ASN A 152 -0.47 -4.37 -8.31
N ASN A 153 0.44 -5.11 -7.69
CA ASN A 153 1.56 -4.54 -6.94
C ASN A 153 2.55 -3.84 -7.90
N LYS A 154 2.88 -4.45 -9.05
CA LYS A 154 3.67 -3.78 -10.09
C LYS A 154 2.98 -2.55 -10.65
N LEU A 155 1.64 -2.53 -10.76
CA LEU A 155 0.87 -1.37 -11.20
C LEU A 155 0.89 -0.25 -10.16
N SER A 156 0.80 -0.60 -8.87
CA SER A 156 0.97 0.34 -7.75
C SER A 156 2.38 0.96 -7.75
N ILE A 157 3.42 0.13 -7.88
CA ILE A 157 4.82 0.58 -7.91
C ILE A 157 5.10 1.43 -9.17
N CYS A 158 4.60 1.04 -10.34
CA CYS A 158 4.72 1.87 -11.55
C CYS A 158 4.11 3.25 -11.33
N SER A 159 2.98 3.31 -10.62
CA SER A 159 2.30 4.56 -10.36
C SER A 159 3.09 5.45 -9.44
N GLU A 160 3.63 4.88 -8.36
CA GLU A 160 4.45 5.58 -7.40
C GLU A 160 5.75 6.12 -8.02
N VAL A 161 6.45 5.30 -8.81
CA VAL A 161 7.71 5.70 -9.48
C VAL A 161 7.49 6.88 -10.43
N ILE A 162 6.42 6.87 -11.22
CA ILE A 162 6.12 7.96 -12.17
C ILE A 162 5.71 9.24 -11.42
N ASN A 163 4.90 9.12 -10.37
CA ASN A 163 4.55 10.26 -9.53
C ASN A 163 5.80 10.87 -8.85
N TYR A 164 6.70 10.02 -8.37
CA TYR A 164 7.96 10.47 -7.79
C TYR A 164 8.83 11.22 -8.80
N LEU A 165 9.01 10.67 -10.00
CA LEU A 165 9.72 11.35 -11.09
C LEU A 165 9.08 12.70 -11.44
N ASN A 166 7.76 12.76 -11.57
CA ASN A 166 7.03 13.99 -11.87
C ASN A 166 7.29 15.07 -10.82
N SER A 167 7.18 14.73 -9.53
CA SER A 167 7.43 15.66 -8.43
C SER A 167 8.87 16.18 -8.39
N LYS A 168 9.87 15.32 -8.59
CA LYS A 168 11.28 15.68 -8.50
C LYS A 168 11.79 16.44 -9.73
N ALA A 169 11.40 16.00 -10.92
CA ALA A 169 11.79 16.61 -12.18
C ALA A 169 10.90 17.79 -12.60
N LYS A 170 9.83 18.10 -11.85
CA LYS A 170 8.79 19.08 -12.24
C LYS A 170 8.22 18.79 -13.63
N LYS A 171 7.88 17.53 -13.89
CA LYS A 171 7.29 17.04 -15.15
C LYS A 171 5.90 16.47 -14.88
N ASN A 172 5.13 16.22 -15.96
CA ASN A 172 3.75 15.74 -15.90
C ASN A 172 3.54 14.50 -16.79
N PHE A 173 4.39 13.47 -16.63
CA PHE A 173 4.23 12.21 -17.33
C PHE A 173 2.95 11.50 -16.87
N LYS A 174 2.14 11.03 -17.82
CA LYS A 174 0.95 10.24 -17.51
C LYS A 174 1.35 8.89 -16.91
N VAL A 175 0.73 8.56 -15.78
CA VAL A 175 0.98 7.36 -14.98
C VAL A 175 0.52 6.08 -15.69
N ASN A 176 -0.59 6.17 -16.42
CA ASN A 176 -1.22 5.04 -17.11
C ASN A 176 -0.62 4.75 -18.50
N THR A 177 0.48 5.42 -18.88
CA THR A 177 1.10 5.21 -20.20
C THR A 177 1.84 3.87 -20.25
N ALA A 178 1.39 2.97 -21.13
CA ALA A 178 1.96 1.64 -21.29
C ALA A 178 3.48 1.64 -21.57
N SER A 179 3.98 2.60 -22.36
CA SER A 179 5.43 2.74 -22.63
C SER A 179 6.23 3.00 -21.35
N HIS A 180 5.76 3.91 -20.48
CA HIS A 180 6.45 4.20 -19.21
C HIS A 180 6.43 3.01 -18.26
N GLN A 181 5.28 2.35 -18.14
CA GLN A 181 5.11 1.16 -17.31
C GLN A 181 5.99 0.00 -17.78
N LYS A 182 6.20 -0.15 -19.10
CA LYS A 182 7.04 -1.20 -19.67
C LYS A 182 8.47 -1.17 -19.09
N PHE A 183 9.08 0.01 -19.00
CA PHE A 183 10.45 0.14 -18.48
C PHE A 183 10.54 -0.20 -17.00
N ILE A 184 9.56 0.24 -16.20
CA ILE A 184 9.52 -0.04 -14.76
C ILE A 184 9.24 -1.52 -14.51
N LYS A 185 8.26 -2.12 -15.21
CA LYS A 185 7.92 -3.54 -15.09
C LYS A 185 9.08 -4.46 -15.47
N ALA A 186 9.86 -4.10 -16.49
CA ALA A 186 11.06 -4.85 -16.86
C ALA A 186 12.05 -4.90 -15.68
N ARG A 187 12.26 -3.78 -14.98
CA ARG A 187 13.15 -3.68 -13.83
C ARG A 187 12.66 -4.39 -12.59
N LEU A 188 11.35 -4.35 -12.34
CA LEU A 188 10.75 -5.16 -11.27
C LEU A 188 10.96 -6.67 -11.51
N LYS A 189 10.96 -7.11 -12.78
CA LYS A 189 11.28 -8.51 -13.14
C LYS A 189 12.76 -8.86 -12.93
N GLU A 190 13.65 -7.87 -13.05
CA GLU A 190 15.09 -8.01 -12.80
C GLU A 190 15.44 -7.97 -11.30
N GLY A 191 14.47 -7.71 -10.42
CA GLY A 191 14.64 -7.75 -8.95
C GLY A 191 14.85 -6.38 -8.29
N TYR A 192 14.79 -5.29 -9.04
CA TYR A 192 14.85 -3.94 -8.47
C TYR A 192 13.60 -3.64 -7.63
N VAL A 193 13.78 -2.91 -6.53
CA VAL A 193 12.67 -2.48 -5.66
C VAL A 193 12.37 -1.00 -5.84
N LEU A 194 11.21 -0.55 -5.37
CA LEU A 194 10.75 0.84 -5.44
C LEU A 194 11.83 1.87 -5.01
N GLU A 195 12.58 1.57 -3.95
CA GLU A 195 13.63 2.43 -3.44
C GLU A 195 14.80 2.61 -4.41
N ASP A 196 15.10 1.60 -5.25
CA ASP A 196 16.12 1.72 -6.31
C ASP A 196 15.68 2.74 -7.36
N PHE A 197 14.40 2.72 -7.75
CA PHE A 197 13.85 3.70 -8.69
C PHE A 197 13.91 5.11 -8.11
N LYS A 198 13.51 5.29 -6.85
CA LYS A 198 13.57 6.59 -6.16
C LYS A 198 15.01 7.11 -6.10
N LYS A 199 15.96 6.25 -5.76
CA LYS A 199 17.39 6.58 -5.72
C LYS A 199 17.93 7.03 -7.08
N VAL A 200 17.60 6.31 -8.16
CA VAL A 200 17.97 6.71 -9.52
C VAL A 200 17.38 8.07 -9.87
N VAL A 201 16.10 8.31 -9.57
CA VAL A 201 15.47 9.61 -9.80
C VAL A 201 16.23 10.71 -9.04
N ASP A 202 16.55 10.52 -7.76
CA ASP A 202 17.23 11.52 -6.97
C ASP A 202 18.65 11.83 -7.49
N ILE A 203 19.43 10.79 -7.84
CA ILE A 203 20.78 10.96 -8.40
C ILE A 203 20.72 11.73 -9.72
N MET A 204 19.84 11.31 -10.62
CA MET A 204 19.80 11.85 -11.98
C MET A 204 19.16 13.24 -12.01
N VAL A 205 18.14 13.50 -11.20
CA VAL A 205 17.57 14.85 -11.03
C VAL A 205 18.62 15.79 -10.44
N ALA A 206 19.39 15.37 -9.44
CA ALA A 206 20.46 16.21 -8.89
C ALA A 206 21.56 16.54 -9.90
N LYS A 207 21.85 15.63 -10.85
CA LYS A 207 22.88 15.83 -11.88
C LYS A 207 22.41 16.62 -13.09
N TRP A 208 21.21 16.35 -13.58
CA TRP A 208 20.79 16.80 -14.91
C TRP A 208 19.84 17.99 -14.86
N LYS A 209 19.15 18.23 -13.74
CA LYS A 209 18.24 19.38 -13.63
C LYS A 209 19.01 20.69 -13.72
N GLY A 210 18.53 21.62 -14.54
CA GLY A 210 19.21 22.89 -14.82
C GLY A 210 20.36 22.79 -15.82
N THR A 211 20.56 21.65 -16.47
CA THR A 211 21.57 21.45 -17.52
C THR A 211 20.91 21.07 -18.85
N GLU A 212 21.69 21.03 -19.94
CA GLU A 212 21.23 20.50 -21.24
C GLU A 212 20.70 19.06 -21.17
N TYR A 213 21.06 18.31 -20.13
CA TYR A 213 20.64 16.92 -19.93
C TYR A 213 19.26 16.79 -19.26
N GLU A 214 18.65 17.89 -18.82
CA GLU A 214 17.33 17.86 -18.16
C GLU A 214 16.25 17.23 -19.05
N GLN A 215 16.34 17.39 -20.37
CA GLN A 215 15.44 16.79 -21.35
C GLN A 215 15.41 15.26 -21.31
N TYR A 216 16.45 14.63 -20.75
CA TYR A 216 16.57 13.18 -20.62
C TYR A 216 16.01 12.63 -19.30
N LEU A 217 15.47 13.47 -18.41
CA LEU A 217 14.77 13.04 -17.19
C LEU A 217 13.37 12.48 -17.51
N GLN A 218 13.34 11.33 -18.19
CA GLN A 218 12.13 10.64 -18.60
C GLN A 218 12.20 9.14 -18.27
N PRO A 219 11.05 8.44 -18.14
CA PRO A 219 11.02 7.03 -17.72
C PRO A 219 11.87 6.09 -18.59
N GLN A 220 11.88 6.32 -19.90
CA GLN A 220 12.69 5.52 -20.82
C GLN A 220 14.18 5.63 -20.57
N THR A 221 14.69 6.83 -20.31
CA THR A 221 16.13 7.04 -20.08
C THR A 221 16.53 6.50 -18.72
N LEU A 222 15.80 6.87 -17.67
CA LEU A 222 16.14 6.53 -16.30
C LEU A 222 15.99 5.03 -15.99
N PHE A 223 14.95 4.41 -16.57
CA PHE A 223 14.60 3.01 -16.33
C PHE A 223 14.81 2.14 -17.58
N GLY A 224 15.60 2.60 -18.55
CA GLY A 224 16.13 1.82 -19.67
C GLY A 224 17.40 1.05 -19.29
N ASN A 225 18.02 0.27 -20.18
CA ASN A 225 19.07 -0.73 -19.88
C ASN A 225 20.29 -0.27 -19.05
N LYS A 226 20.43 1.04 -18.78
CA LYS A 226 21.51 1.65 -18.00
C LYS A 226 21.13 2.00 -16.55
N MET A 227 19.97 1.57 -16.06
CA MET A 227 19.51 1.87 -14.69
C MET A 227 20.52 1.47 -13.62
N ASP A 228 21.16 0.30 -13.77
CA ASP A 228 22.17 -0.17 -12.82
C ASP A 228 23.36 0.79 -12.70
N ASN A 229 23.78 1.37 -13.83
CA ASN A 229 24.83 2.39 -13.85
C ASN A 229 24.38 3.64 -13.07
N TYR A 230 23.15 4.11 -13.29
CA TYR A 230 22.57 5.24 -12.56
C TYR A 230 22.46 5.00 -11.05
N LEU A 231 22.13 3.78 -10.63
CA LEU A 231 22.00 3.41 -9.22
C LEU A 231 23.34 3.44 -8.46
N ASN A 232 24.43 3.13 -9.18
CA ASN A 232 25.79 3.09 -8.65
C ASN A 232 26.55 4.43 -8.76
N HIS A 233 25.98 5.44 -9.41
CA HIS A 233 26.59 6.76 -9.45
C HIS A 233 26.59 7.42 -8.06
N PRO A 234 27.68 8.11 -7.67
CA PRO A 234 27.70 8.86 -6.42
C PRO A 234 26.68 10.00 -6.49
N MET A 235 25.95 10.19 -5.39
CA MET A 235 25.08 11.36 -5.23
C MET A 235 25.94 12.62 -5.29
N PRO A 236 25.60 13.62 -6.12
CA PRO A 236 26.37 14.85 -6.19
C PRO A 236 26.45 15.48 -4.80
N LYS A 237 27.67 15.72 -4.30
CA LYS A 237 27.84 16.54 -3.10
C LYS A 237 27.28 17.91 -3.42
N ARG A 238 26.41 18.42 -2.55
CA ARG A 238 25.79 19.73 -2.68
C ARG A 238 26.88 20.79 -2.59
N SER A 239 27.55 21.07 -3.71
CA SER A 239 28.47 22.19 -3.82
C SER A 239 27.63 23.45 -3.96
N THR A 240 27.62 24.25 -2.91
CA THR A 240 27.30 25.67 -2.96
C THR A 240 28.22 26.31 -4.00
N ILE A 241 27.67 26.74 -5.14
CA ILE A 241 28.31 27.68 -6.06
C ILE A 241 27.16 28.60 -6.49
N LEU A 242 26.89 29.71 -5.77
CA LEU A 242 27.55 31.02 -5.89
C LEU A 242 27.80 31.40 -7.34
N THR A 243 26.96 32.33 -7.83
CA THR A 243 27.27 33.34 -8.85
C THR A 243 27.99 32.85 -10.10
N SER A 244 27.28 32.81 -11.22
CA SER A 244 27.90 32.97 -12.53
C SER A 244 28.67 34.30 -12.54
N THR A 245 29.97 34.24 -12.26
CA THR A 245 30.92 35.25 -12.68
C THR A 245 30.90 35.26 -14.20
N VAL A 246 30.40 36.35 -14.75
CA VAL A 246 30.65 36.73 -16.13
C VAL A 246 32.16 36.87 -16.25
N ASP A 247 32.79 35.91 -16.93
CA ASP A 247 34.21 35.96 -17.27
C ASP A 247 34.35 36.79 -18.55
N GLU A 248 34.28 38.12 -18.39
CA GLU A 248 34.80 39.06 -19.38
C GLU A 248 36.34 39.04 -19.28
N ARG A 249 36.99 38.12 -20.00
CA ARG A 249 38.34 38.33 -20.56
C ARG A 249 38.80 37.18 -21.45
N LEU A 250 38.62 37.37 -22.76
CA LEU A 250 39.72 37.29 -23.73
C LEU A 250 39.42 38.32 -24.82
N GLY A 251 40.19 39.41 -24.81
CA GLY A 251 40.14 40.45 -25.83
C GLY A 251 40.99 40.11 -27.04
N PHE A 252 40.54 40.58 -28.20
CA PHE A 252 41.34 41.18 -29.25
C PHE A 252 40.57 42.39 -29.78
#